data_AF-A0A7S4MW94-F1
#
_entry.id   AF-A0A7S4MW94-F1
#
_cell.length_a   1.000
_cell.length_b   1.000
_cell.length_c   1.000
_cell.angle_alpha   90.00
_cell.angle_beta   90.00
_cell.angle_gamma   90.00
#
_symmetry.space_group_name_H-M   'P 1'
#
loop_
_entity.id
_entity.type
_entity.pdbx_description
1 polymer ?
#
loop_
_entity_poly.entity_id
_entity_poly.type
_entity_poly.pdbx_seq_one_letter_code
_entity_poly.pdbx_strand_id
1 'polypeptide(L)'
;QQRAQREAASGQAQSEAVASPDGANPPSYSADQPVDAVIEAVLLAAAGACPYARLGMRPHAPREACRRSYLQLALKLHPDKCSHPQAKEAFAAVEAAFRAIDDAASR
;
A
#
# COMPACT_ATOMS: atom_id res chain seq x y z
N GLN A 1 1.14 35.50 -41.71
CA GLN A 1 0.18 35.37 -40.58
C GLN A 1 -0.22 33.89 -40.54
N GLN A 2 0.62 33.01 -40.01
CA GLN A 2 0.65 32.50 -38.62
C GLN A 2 -0.63 31.78 -38.16
N ARG A 3 -0.51 30.45 -37.99
CA ARG A 3 -1.10 29.53 -36.97
C ARG A 3 -1.31 28.16 -37.63
N ALA A 4 -0.30 27.30 -37.72
CA ALA A 4 0.29 26.51 -36.64
C ALA A 4 -0.75 25.63 -35.92
N GLN A 5 -0.77 24.35 -36.32
CA GLN A 5 -0.74 23.16 -35.48
C GLN A 5 -1.64 23.15 -34.23
N ARG A 6 -2.73 22.37 -34.31
CA ARG A 6 -3.37 21.70 -33.15
C ARG A 6 -2.81 20.27 -33.14
N GLU A 7 -2.00 19.87 -32.15
CA GLU A 7 -2.41 19.43 -30.80
C GLU A 7 -3.33 18.20 -30.87
N ALA A 8 -3.12 17.08 -30.19
CA ALA A 8 -2.06 16.59 -29.32
C ALA A 8 -2.24 15.06 -29.22
N ALA A 9 -1.13 14.36 -29.02
CA ALA A 9 -1.10 12.96 -28.62
C ALA A 9 -1.54 12.80 -27.16
N SER A 10 -2.17 11.67 -26.85
CA SER A 10 -2.11 10.85 -25.62
C SER A 10 -3.48 10.19 -25.44
N GLY A 11 -3.66 8.87 -25.42
CA GLY A 11 -2.82 7.88 -24.77
C GLY A 11 -3.55 7.37 -23.52
N GLN A 12 -4.16 6.18 -23.65
CA GLN A 12 -4.43 5.19 -22.58
C GLN A 12 -5.45 5.60 -21.48
N ALA A 13 -6.59 4.94 -21.39
CA ALA A 13 -6.84 3.64 -20.74
C ALA A 13 -6.86 3.68 -19.20
N GLN A 14 -7.83 2.94 -18.67
CA GLN A 14 -7.86 2.27 -17.36
C GLN A 14 -8.57 2.92 -16.15
N SER A 15 -9.72 2.27 -15.86
CA SER A 15 -10.16 1.74 -14.55
C SER A 15 -10.73 2.67 -13.47
N GLU A 16 -12.06 2.54 -13.32
CA GLU A 16 -12.81 2.30 -12.08
C GLU A 16 -12.24 2.93 -10.80
N ALA A 17 -12.62 4.19 -10.58
CA ALA A 17 -12.67 4.76 -9.24
C ALA A 17 -14.10 4.61 -8.70
N VAL A 18 -14.35 3.54 -7.95
CA VAL A 18 -15.50 3.46 -7.04
C VAL A 18 -15.24 4.38 -5.85
N ALA A 19 -15.60 5.65 -6.00
CA ALA A 19 -15.58 6.62 -4.91
C ALA A 19 -16.87 6.47 -4.07
N SER A 20 -16.76 5.79 -2.94
CA SER A 20 -17.73 5.96 -1.84
C SER A 20 -17.21 7.04 -0.89
N PRO A 21 -18.00 8.09 -0.59
CA PRO A 21 -17.58 9.19 0.27
C PRO A 21 -18.12 9.00 1.69
N ASP A 22 -17.37 8.36 2.58
CA ASP A 22 -17.54 8.58 4.03
C ASP A 22 -16.34 8.04 4.83
N GLY A 23 -15.80 8.89 5.72
CA GLY A 23 -15.04 8.48 6.91
C GLY A 23 -13.65 7.88 6.70
N ALA A 24 -12.61 8.73 6.78
CA ALA A 24 -11.23 8.40 7.15
C ALA A 24 -10.67 7.09 6.54
N ASN A 25 -10.34 7.12 5.25
CA ASN A 25 -9.59 6.03 4.62
C ASN A 25 -8.17 5.97 5.22
N PRO A 26 -7.71 4.85 5.81
CA PRO A 26 -6.27 4.62 5.95
C PRO A 26 -5.65 4.60 4.55
N PRO A 27 -4.36 4.94 4.40
CA PRO A 27 -3.72 5.04 3.10
C PRO A 27 -3.78 3.67 2.40
N SER A 28 -4.70 3.53 1.44
CA SER A 28 -4.59 2.48 0.44
C SER A 28 -3.29 2.76 -0.30
N TYR A 29 -2.29 1.89 -0.12
CA TYR A 29 -0.97 2.09 -0.71
C TYR A 29 -1.06 2.10 -2.23
N SER A 30 -1.27 3.28 -2.81
CA SER A 30 -1.35 3.47 -4.25
C SER A 30 -0.08 2.93 -4.91
N ALA A 31 -0.23 2.36 -6.11
CA ALA A 31 0.89 1.84 -6.89
C ALA A 31 2.02 2.89 -7.04
N ASP A 32 1.64 4.16 -7.13
CA ASP A 32 2.49 5.34 -7.32
C ASP A 32 3.18 5.87 -6.04
N GLN A 33 2.82 5.40 -4.84
CA GLN A 33 3.48 5.91 -3.63
C GLN A 33 4.96 5.49 -3.57
N PRO A 34 5.87 6.43 -3.22
CA PRO A 34 7.28 6.11 -3.06
C PRO A 34 7.46 5.12 -1.92
N VAL A 35 8.34 4.13 -2.14
CA VAL A 35 8.57 3.05 -1.17
C VAL A 35 9.04 3.59 0.18
N ASP A 36 9.83 4.67 0.20
CA ASP A 36 10.22 5.39 1.42
C ASP A 36 9.02 5.79 2.30
N ALA A 37 7.99 6.42 1.71
CA ALA A 37 6.81 6.83 2.46
C ALA A 37 6.03 5.61 3.00
N VAL A 38 6.03 4.50 2.27
CA VAL A 38 5.44 3.24 2.72
C VAL A 38 6.22 2.68 3.91
N ILE A 39 7.55 2.67 3.85
CA ILE A 39 8.43 2.24 4.93
C ILE A 39 8.15 3.06 6.19
N GLU A 40 8.15 4.40 6.09
CA GLU A 40 7.87 5.26 7.23
C GLU A 40 6.47 5.03 7.80
N ALA A 41 5.45 4.91 6.95
CA ALA A 41 4.08 4.66 7.39
C ALA A 41 3.94 3.31 8.11
N VAL A 42 4.58 2.25 7.61
CA VAL A 42 4.61 0.93 8.24
C VAL A 42 5.29 0.98 9.60
N LEU A 43 6.44 1.66 9.70
CA LEU A 43 7.19 1.80 10.95
C LEU A 43 6.46 2.66 11.98
N LEU A 44 5.80 3.73 11.54
CA LEU A 44 4.96 4.55 12.41
C LEU A 44 3.74 3.75 12.90
N ALA A 45 3.11 2.98 12.01
CA ALA A 45 2.05 2.05 12.36
C ALA A 45 2.53 0.87 13.22
N ALA A 46 3.84 0.59 13.26
CA ALA A 46 4.40 -0.42 14.16
C ALA A 46 4.26 -0.05 15.63
N ALA A 47 4.29 1.26 15.95
CA ALA A 47 3.99 1.79 17.27
C ALA A 47 2.47 1.81 17.59
N GLY A 48 1.62 1.70 16.57
CA GLY A 48 0.17 1.61 16.72
C GLY A 48 -0.31 0.18 16.97
N ALA A 49 -1.33 0.01 17.81
CA ALA A 49 -1.86 -1.29 18.22
C ALA A 49 -2.63 -2.07 17.12
N CYS A 50 -2.69 -1.55 15.89
CA CYS A 50 -3.53 -2.08 14.83
C CYS A 50 -2.70 -2.76 13.73
N PRO A 51 -2.67 -4.10 13.62
CA PRO A 51 -1.91 -4.79 12.57
C PRO A 51 -2.44 -4.45 11.16
N TYR A 52 -3.75 -4.20 11.03
CA TYR A 52 -4.37 -3.78 9.76
C TYR A 52 -3.78 -2.46 9.23
N ALA A 53 -3.44 -1.52 10.11
CA ALA A 53 -2.87 -0.24 9.72
C ALA A 53 -1.48 -0.40 9.06
N ARG A 54 -0.68 -1.38 9.49
CA ARG A 54 0.63 -1.68 8.86
C ARG A 54 0.49 -2.16 7.43
N LEU A 55 -0.61 -2.86 7.12
CA LEU A 55 -0.94 -3.31 5.77
C LEU A 55 -1.68 -2.24 4.95
N GLY A 56 -1.92 -1.04 5.51
CA GLY A 56 -2.76 -0.02 4.88
C GLY A 56 -4.22 -0.46 4.74
N MET A 57 -4.65 -1.41 5.58
CA MET A 57 -5.96 -2.04 5.51
C MET A 57 -6.87 -1.51 6.61
N ARG A 58 -8.17 -1.58 6.34
CA ARG A 58 -9.19 -1.29 7.36
C ARG A 58 -9.19 -2.37 8.45
N PRO A 59 -9.52 -2.02 9.70
CA PRO A 59 -9.83 -3.00 10.71
C PRO A 59 -10.98 -3.89 10.21
N HIS A 60 -10.90 -5.19 10.49
CA HIS A 60 -11.82 -6.21 9.95
C HIS A 60 -11.77 -6.42 8.42
N ALA A 61 -10.70 -5.99 7.75
CA ALA A 61 -10.51 -6.35 6.35
C ALA A 61 -10.45 -7.89 6.16
N PRO A 62 -11.01 -8.43 5.06
CA PRO A 62 -10.99 -9.86 4.82
C PRO A 62 -9.55 -10.35 4.64
N ARG A 63 -9.29 -11.59 5.07
CA ARG A 63 -7.98 -12.24 5.00
C ARG A 63 -7.39 -12.19 3.59
N GLU A 64 -8.19 -12.43 2.57
CA GLU A 64 -7.75 -12.38 1.17
C GLU A 64 -7.23 -11.00 0.77
N ALA A 65 -7.92 -9.94 1.20
CA ALA A 65 -7.48 -8.59 0.94
C ALA A 65 -6.15 -8.31 1.68
N CYS A 66 -6.04 -8.72 2.94
CA CYS A 66 -4.80 -8.59 3.72
C CYS A 66 -3.63 -9.30 3.05
N ARG A 67 -3.86 -10.51 2.52
CA ARG A 67 -2.85 -11.29 1.78
C ARG A 67 -2.41 -10.58 0.50
N ARG A 68 -3.35 -10.00 -0.25
CA ARG A 68 -3.04 -9.24 -1.47
C ARG A 68 -2.19 -8.00 -1.15
N SER A 69 -2.55 -7.26 -0.11
CA SER A 69 -1.77 -6.09 0.34
C SER A 69 -0.37 -6.51 0.79
N TYR A 70 -0.27 -7.57 1.61
CA TYR A 70 1.01 -8.16 2.03
C TYR A 70 1.90 -8.50 0.84
N LEU A 71 1.38 -9.20 -0.17
CA LEU A 71 2.17 -9.58 -1.35
C LEU A 71 2.67 -8.36 -2.13
N GLN A 72 1.85 -7.32 -2.28
CA GLN A 72 2.28 -6.08 -2.94
C GLN A 72 3.33 -5.33 -2.14
N LEU A 73 3.17 -5.23 -0.82
CA LEU A 73 4.14 -4.62 0.08
C LEU A 73 5.44 -5.41 0.11
N ALA A 74 5.38 -6.74 0.14
CA ALA A 74 6.53 -7.63 0.09
C ALA A 74 7.37 -7.41 -1.17
N LEU A 75 6.72 -7.27 -2.33
CA LEU A 75 7.40 -7.00 -3.60
C LEU A 75 8.01 -5.59 -3.64
N LYS A 76 7.33 -4.59 -3.06
CA LYS A 76 7.81 -3.20 -2.99
C LYS A 76 8.96 -3.01 -1.99
N LEU A 77 8.83 -3.61 -0.79
CA LEU A 77 9.78 -3.53 0.33
C LEU A 77 10.90 -4.57 0.24
N HIS A 78 11.00 -5.30 -0.87
CA HIS A 78 12.00 -6.35 -1.00
C HIS A 78 13.42 -5.76 -0.95
N PRO A 79 14.32 -6.31 -0.11
CA PRO A 79 15.67 -5.75 0.11
C PRO A 79 16.57 -5.80 -1.14
N ASP A 80 16.21 -6.60 -2.15
CA ASP A 80 16.90 -6.68 -3.45
C ASP A 80 16.57 -5.49 -4.37
N LYS A 81 15.34 -4.96 -4.29
CA LYS A 81 14.84 -3.87 -5.14
C LYS A 81 14.97 -2.51 -4.45
N CYS A 82 14.92 -2.50 -3.13
CA CYS A 82 15.06 -1.30 -2.31
C CYS A 82 16.31 -1.38 -1.45
N SER A 83 17.32 -0.57 -1.78
CA SER A 83 18.53 -0.37 -0.98
C SER A 83 18.29 0.55 0.24
N HIS A 84 17.10 0.52 0.83
CA HIS A 84 16.76 1.34 1.99
C HIS A 84 17.08 0.56 3.28
N PRO A 85 17.82 1.13 4.25
CA PRO A 85 18.22 0.43 5.48
C PRO A 85 17.02 -0.07 6.30
N GLN A 86 15.90 0.65 6.21
CA GLN A 86 14.65 0.35 6.92
C GLN A 86 13.70 -0.58 6.15
N ALA A 87 13.98 -0.94 4.88
CA ALA A 87 13.11 -1.82 4.10
C ALA A 87 12.94 -3.20 4.76
N LYS A 88 14.04 -3.75 5.31
CA LYS A 88 14.03 -5.02 6.03
C LYS A 88 13.17 -4.96 7.29
N GLU A 89 13.24 -3.86 8.03
CA GLU A 89 12.47 -3.68 9.26
C GLU A 89 10.98 -3.46 8.96
N ALA A 90 10.66 -2.64 7.95
CA ALA A 90 9.30 -2.47 7.47
C ALA A 90 8.72 -3.81 6.98
N PHE A 91 9.47 -4.58 6.19
CA PHE A 91 9.04 -5.90 5.73
C PHE A 91 8.71 -6.83 6.90
N ALA A 92 9.58 -6.92 7.91
CA ALA A 92 9.33 -7.71 9.11
C ALA A 92 8.09 -7.23 9.87
N ALA A 93 7.86 -5.91 9.95
CA ALA A 93 6.69 -5.34 10.60
C ALA A 93 5.38 -5.65 9.86
N VAL A 94 5.38 -5.63 8.52
CA VAL A 94 4.23 -6.04 7.69
C VAL A 94 3.97 -7.53 7.82
N GLU A 95 5.01 -8.37 7.78
CA GLU A 95 4.88 -9.82 7.93
C GLU A 95 4.30 -10.19 9.31
N ALA A 96 4.82 -9.59 10.37
CA ALA A 96 4.32 -9.77 11.73
C ALA A 96 2.84 -9.34 11.86
N ALA A 97 2.45 -8.23 11.23
CA ALA A 97 1.06 -7.79 11.21
C ALA A 97 0.15 -8.75 10.45
N PHE A 98 0.56 -9.22 9.26
CA PHE A 98 -0.22 -10.17 8.49
C PHE A 98 -0.42 -11.47 9.28
N ARG A 99 0.64 -11.99 9.92
CA ARG A 99 0.56 -13.20 10.75
C ARG A 99 -0.35 -13.03 11.96
N ALA A 100 -0.36 -11.86 12.59
CA ALA A 100 -1.29 -11.56 13.68
C ALA A 100 -2.75 -11.53 13.19
N ILE A 101 -3.01 -10.96 12.00
CA ILE A 101 -4.35 -10.97 11.38
C ILE A 101 -4.76 -12.38 10.98
N ASP A 102 -3.84 -13.18 10.45
CA ASP A 102 -4.08 -14.57 10.04
C ASP A 102 -4.48 -15.44 11.23
N ASP A 103 -3.75 -15.32 12.35
CA ASP A 103 -4.08 -15.99 13.62
C ASP A 103 -5.44 -15.52 14.18
N ALA A 104 -5.67 -14.20 14.21
CA ALA A 104 -6.92 -13.62 14.69
C ALA A 104 -8.13 -13.98 13.82
N ALA A 105 -7.94 -14.18 12.51
CA ALA A 105 -8.98 -14.59 11.58
C ALA A 105 -9.25 -16.11 11.59
N SER A 106 -8.29 -16.91 12.09
CA SER A 106 -8.42 -18.36 12.18
C SER A 106 -8.97 -18.85 13.54
N ARG A 107 -9.09 -17.97 14.54
CA ARG A 107 -9.71 -18.22 15.85
C ARG A 107 -11.20 -17.95 15.84
#